data_AF-A0A938SB07-F1
#
_entry.id   AF-A0A938SB07-F1
#
_cell.length_a   1.000
_cell.length_b   1.000
_cell.length_c   1.000
_cell.angle_alpha   90.00
_cell.angle_beta   90.00
_cell.angle_gamma   90.00
#
_symmetry.space_group_name_H-M   'P 1'
#
loop_
_entity.id
_entity.type
_entity.pdbx_description
1 polymer ?
#
loop_
_entity_poly.entity_id
_entity_poly.type
_entity_poly.pdbx_seq_one_letter_code
_entity_poly.pdbx_strand_id
1 'polypeptide(L)'
;MRSNERLSVMTLFVLGASGSALASIALGESFIVRDGQPQAEIMIAEKPARMTKLAAGELQTYIARITGAKLPITTKPSKDAPVRIHVGKSAHTDRLKLSVEGLTHGAFRMASGESWL
;
A
#
# COMPACT_ATOMS: atom_id res chain seq x y z
N MET A 1 -52.32 -17.24 -50.37
CA MET A 1 -52.83 -15.87 -50.62
C MET A 1 -52.42 -15.01 -49.43
N ARG A 2 -51.52 -14.03 -49.68
CA ARG A 2 -51.00 -12.93 -48.83
C ARG A 2 -50.23 -13.32 -47.53
N SER A 3 -48.90 -13.14 -47.44
CA SER A 3 -48.11 -11.87 -47.46
C SER A 3 -48.31 -11.07 -46.15
N ASN A 4 -47.35 -10.52 -45.42
CA ASN A 4 -45.88 -10.54 -45.37
C ASN A 4 -45.46 -9.67 -44.16
N GLU A 5 -44.27 -9.92 -43.61
CA GLU A 5 -43.23 -8.94 -43.22
C GLU A 5 -43.53 -7.81 -42.22
N ARG A 6 -42.82 -7.81 -41.06
CA ARG A 6 -41.85 -6.79 -40.60
C ARG A 6 -40.88 -7.44 -39.60
N LEU A 7 -39.63 -7.73 -39.98
CA LEU A 7 -38.43 -6.89 -39.82
C LEU A 7 -38.13 -6.45 -38.38
N SER A 8 -36.96 -6.91 -37.91
CA SER A 8 -36.03 -6.24 -37.00
C SER A 8 -36.41 -6.13 -35.53
N VAL A 9 -35.64 -6.78 -34.64
CA VAL A 9 -34.69 -6.11 -33.73
C VAL A 9 -33.69 -7.15 -33.22
N MET A 10 -32.45 -7.00 -33.68
CA MET A 10 -31.25 -7.59 -33.14
C MET A 10 -30.89 -6.84 -31.85
N THR A 11 -30.98 -7.48 -30.69
CA THR A 11 -30.35 -6.99 -29.45
C THR A 11 -29.96 -8.20 -28.60
N LEU A 12 -28.74 -8.69 -28.83
CA LEU A 12 -28.10 -9.66 -27.94
C LEU A 12 -27.58 -8.88 -26.72
N PHE A 13 -28.32 -8.92 -25.62
CA PHE A 13 -27.88 -8.37 -24.35
C PHE A 13 -26.75 -9.25 -23.80
N VAL A 14 -25.56 -8.69 -23.69
CA VAL A 14 -24.38 -9.28 -23.06
C VAL A 14 -24.72 -9.65 -21.62
N LEU A 15 -24.77 -10.94 -21.31
CA LEU A 15 -24.96 -11.43 -19.95
C LEU A 15 -23.68 -11.15 -19.15
N GLY A 16 -23.78 -10.25 -18.18
CA GLY A 16 -22.70 -9.82 -17.32
C GLY A 16 -22.13 -10.97 -16.49
N ALA A 17 -20.84 -11.25 -16.69
CA ALA A 17 -20.04 -11.95 -15.69
C ALA A 17 -19.69 -10.95 -14.59
N SER A 18 -20.60 -10.75 -13.64
CA SER A 18 -20.30 -10.11 -12.37
C SER A 18 -19.40 -11.03 -11.55
N GLY A 19 -18.11 -11.05 -11.90
CA GLY A 19 -17.06 -11.62 -11.07
C GLY A 19 -16.90 -10.77 -9.82
N SER A 20 -17.75 -11.00 -8.82
CA SER A 20 -17.50 -10.51 -7.47
C SER A 20 -16.28 -11.27 -6.96
N ALA A 21 -15.10 -10.65 -7.10
CA ALA A 21 -13.90 -11.09 -6.43
C ALA A 21 -14.18 -11.04 -4.92
N LEU A 22 -14.42 -12.19 -4.32
CA LEU A 22 -14.36 -12.35 -2.88
C LEU A 22 -12.92 -12.03 -2.48
N ALA A 23 -12.69 -10.81 -1.99
CA ALA A 23 -11.46 -10.44 -1.34
C ALA A 23 -11.32 -11.35 -0.11
N SER A 24 -10.53 -12.42 -0.24
CA SER A 24 -10.14 -13.22 0.91
C SER A 24 -9.36 -12.31 1.84
N ILE A 25 -9.92 -12.03 3.02
CA ILE A 25 -9.16 -11.46 4.13
C ILE A 25 -8.31 -12.61 4.65
N ALA A 26 -7.18 -12.84 3.99
CA ALA A 26 -6.15 -13.68 4.56
C ALA A 26 -5.62 -12.95 5.80
N LEU A 27 -5.92 -13.47 6.99
CA LEU A 27 -5.14 -13.20 8.21
C LEU A 27 -3.77 -13.88 8.07
N GLY A 28 -3.08 -13.59 6.97
CA GLY A 28 -1.85 -14.20 6.53
C GLY A 28 -0.69 -13.25 6.74
N GLU A 29 0.49 -13.84 6.89
CA GLU A 29 1.80 -13.19 6.85
C GLU A 29 1.78 -11.87 6.06
N SER A 30 2.20 -10.79 6.70
CA SER A 30 2.33 -9.48 6.06
C SER A 30 3.61 -9.41 5.25
N PHE A 31 3.51 -8.95 4.00
CA PHE A 31 4.66 -8.84 3.09
C PHE A 31 5.00 -7.37 2.87
N ILE A 32 6.30 -7.08 2.80
CA ILE A 32 6.79 -5.79 2.28
C ILE A 32 6.76 -5.82 0.74
N VAL A 33 7.18 -6.96 0.18
CA VAL A 33 7.12 -7.29 -1.25
C VAL A 33 6.75 -8.76 -1.36
N ARG A 34 5.85 -9.09 -2.29
CA ARG A 34 5.47 -10.48 -2.62
C ARG A 34 5.47 -10.62 -4.14
N ASP A 35 6.15 -11.64 -4.66
CA ASP A 35 6.22 -11.93 -6.11
C ASP A 35 6.67 -10.72 -6.95
N GLY A 36 7.62 -9.94 -6.43
CA GLY A 36 8.13 -8.72 -7.08
C GLY A 36 7.15 -7.55 -7.10
N GLN A 37 6.00 -7.66 -6.43
CA GLN A 37 5.01 -6.60 -6.31
C GLN A 37 5.08 -5.94 -4.93
N PRO A 38 5.09 -4.59 -4.85
CA PRO A 38 5.08 -3.89 -3.58
C PRO A 38 3.78 -4.18 -2.82
N GLN A 39 3.90 -4.63 -1.58
CA GLN A 39 2.79 -4.90 -0.67
C GLN A 39 2.77 -3.93 0.53
N ALA A 40 3.73 -3.01 0.56
CA ALA A 40 3.85 -1.99 1.57
C ALA A 40 4.10 -0.61 0.96
N GLU A 41 3.85 0.42 1.75
CA GLU A 41 4.23 1.79 1.46
C GLU A 41 5.14 2.35 2.56
N ILE A 42 6.04 3.26 2.19
CA ILE A 42 6.89 3.98 3.14
C ILE A 42 6.19 5.29 3.49
N MET A 43 5.74 5.41 4.73
CA MET A 43 5.04 6.60 5.22
C MET A 43 5.99 7.55 5.94
N ILE A 44 5.98 8.81 5.53
CA ILE A 44 6.67 9.92 6.20
C ILE A 44 5.70 11.06 6.53
N ALA A 45 6.11 11.99 7.41
CA ALA A 45 5.31 13.18 7.68
C ALA A 45 5.18 14.08 6.42
N GLU A 46 4.12 14.88 6.35
CA GLU A 46 3.92 15.87 5.27
C GLU A 46 5.06 16.89 5.19
N LYS A 47 5.61 17.27 6.35
CA LYS A 47 6.81 18.12 6.49
C LYS A 47 7.90 17.34 7.23
N PRO A 48 8.58 16.39 6.58
CA PRO A 48 9.54 15.52 7.24
C PRO A 48 10.86 16.26 7.49
N ALA A 49 11.62 15.84 8.50
CA ALA A 49 13.00 16.30 8.65
C ALA A 49 13.83 15.88 7.42
N ARG A 50 14.87 16.65 7.07
CA ARG A 50 15.74 16.36 5.91
C ARG A 50 16.29 14.94 5.94
N MET A 51 16.75 14.49 7.10
CA MET A 51 17.28 13.14 7.29
C MET A 51 16.22 12.05 7.16
N THR A 52 14.97 12.32 7.56
CA THR A 52 13.85 11.38 7.34
C THR A 52 13.57 11.16 5.86
N LYS A 53 13.62 12.23 5.05
CA LYS A 53 13.45 12.12 3.60
C LYS A 53 14.58 11.31 2.96
N LEU A 54 15.82 11.52 3.42
CA LEU A 54 16.98 10.73 2.96
C LEU A 54 16.81 9.26 3.34
N ALA A 55 16.54 8.96 4.61
CA ALA A 55 16.39 7.60 5.11
C ALA A 55 15.25 6.83 4.42
N ALA A 56 14.11 7.49 4.15
CA ALA A 56 13.01 6.89 3.38
C ALA A 56 13.43 6.57 1.93
N GLY A 57 14.21 7.45 1.31
CA GLY A 57 14.79 7.21 -0.02
C GLY A 57 15.77 6.04 -0.03
N GLU A 58 16.70 5.99 0.93
CA GLU A 58 17.65 4.88 1.07
C GLU A 58 16.93 3.55 1.30
N LEU A 59 15.95 3.53 2.20
CA LEU A 59 15.13 2.35 2.47
C LEU A 59 14.44 1.86 1.18
N GLN A 60 13.80 2.75 0.43
CA GLN A 60 13.18 2.43 -0.85
C GLN A 60 14.20 1.85 -1.83
N THR A 61 15.37 2.49 -1.96
CA THR A 61 16.44 2.04 -2.85
C THR A 61 16.90 0.62 -2.48
N TYR A 62 17.14 0.35 -1.21
CA TYR A 62 17.63 -0.97 -0.79
C TYR A 62 16.56 -2.05 -0.92
N ILE A 63 15.29 -1.77 -0.59
CA ILE A 63 14.21 -2.74 -0.84
C ILE A 63 14.09 -3.06 -2.33
N ALA A 64 14.15 -2.05 -3.20
CA ALA A 64 14.12 -2.26 -4.65
C ALA A 64 15.33 -3.07 -5.15
N ARG A 65 16.52 -2.86 -4.58
CA ARG A 65 17.71 -3.66 -4.92
C ARG A 65 17.60 -5.12 -4.49
N ILE A 66 16.98 -5.39 -3.34
CA ILE A 66 16.81 -6.74 -2.79
C ILE A 66 15.73 -7.50 -3.56
N THR A 67 14.64 -6.82 -3.92
CA THR A 67 13.39 -7.48 -4.34
C THR A 67 12.99 -7.21 -5.79
N GLY A 68 13.59 -6.21 -6.45
CA GLY A 68 13.15 -5.70 -7.74
C GLY A 68 11.93 -4.76 -7.68
N ALA A 69 11.26 -4.64 -6.53
CA ALA A 69 10.03 -3.86 -6.39
C ALA A 69 10.29 -2.49 -5.74
N LYS A 70 9.77 -1.42 -6.33
CA LYS A 70 9.86 -0.07 -5.76
C LYS A 70 8.60 0.26 -4.96
N LEU A 71 8.75 0.41 -3.65
CA LEU A 71 7.65 0.82 -2.77
C LEU A 71 7.35 2.31 -2.95
N PRO A 72 6.08 2.75 -2.92
CA PRO A 72 5.75 4.17 -2.90
C PRO A 72 6.19 4.81 -1.56
N ILE A 73 6.66 6.06 -1.62
CA ILE A 73 6.84 6.92 -0.45
C ILE A 73 5.63 7.86 -0.38
N THR A 74 4.85 7.81 0.70
CA THR A 74 3.59 8.53 0.85
C THR A 74 3.58 9.35 2.14
N THR A 75 2.68 10.35 2.21
CA THR A 75 2.44 11.15 3.42
C THR A 75 1.07 10.88 4.05
N LYS A 76 0.21 10.15 3.33
CA LYS A 76 -1.14 9.75 3.70
C LYS A 76 -1.31 8.27 3.34
N PRO A 77 -2.08 7.51 4.15
CA PRO A 77 -2.28 6.10 3.88
C PRO A 77 -3.03 5.90 2.57
N SER A 78 -2.53 5.02 1.70
CA SER A 78 -3.30 4.54 0.55
C SER A 78 -4.25 3.40 0.97
N LYS A 79 -5.24 3.10 0.13
CA LYS A 79 -6.09 1.90 0.31
C LYS A 79 -5.45 0.65 -0.28
N ASP A 80 -4.38 0.82 -1.05
CA ASP A 80 -3.80 -0.23 -1.90
C ASP A 80 -2.62 -0.95 -1.23
N ALA A 81 -2.05 -0.37 -0.17
CA ALA A 81 -0.95 -0.96 0.59
C ALA A 81 -1.44 -1.52 1.94
N PRO A 82 -1.47 -2.85 2.12
CA PRO A 82 -1.88 -3.45 3.40
C PRO A 82 -0.90 -3.17 4.54
N VAL A 83 0.38 -2.92 4.25
CA VAL A 83 1.43 -2.67 5.25
C VAL A 83 1.99 -1.27 5.13
N ARG A 84 2.23 -0.61 6.26
CA ARG A 84 2.83 0.74 6.34
C ARG A 84 4.15 0.73 7.08
N ILE A 85 5.22 1.16 6.43
CA ILE A 85 6.54 1.33 7.03
C ILE A 85 6.72 2.80 7.37
N HIS A 86 6.63 3.15 8.64
CA HIS A 86 6.77 4.52 9.14
C HIS A 86 8.24 4.88 9.32
N VAL A 87 8.68 5.93 8.66
CA VAL A 87 10.04 6.45 8.81
C VAL A 87 10.00 7.83 9.43
N GLY A 88 10.58 7.94 10.62
CA GLY A 88 10.68 9.19 11.39
C GLY A 88 9.40 9.62 12.08
N LYS A 89 9.48 10.74 12.81
CA LYS A 89 8.37 11.27 13.61
C LYS A 89 7.25 11.81 12.73
N SER A 90 6.02 11.43 13.03
CA SER A 90 4.80 11.92 12.39
C SER A 90 3.59 11.79 13.34
N ALA A 91 2.47 12.41 12.97
CA ALA A 91 1.21 12.21 13.68
C ALA A 91 0.78 10.72 13.78
N HIS A 92 1.26 9.86 12.86
CA HIS A 92 0.96 8.42 12.89
C HIS A 92 1.78 7.71 13.98
N THR A 93 3.09 7.95 14.02
CA THR A 93 3.98 7.36 15.04
C THR A 93 3.67 7.87 16.45
N ASP A 94 3.19 9.12 16.57
CA ASP A 94 2.74 9.69 17.83
C ASP A 94 1.49 8.95 18.37
N ARG A 95 0.53 8.60 17.50
CA ARG A 95 -0.65 7.79 17.89
C ARG A 95 -0.28 6.37 18.31
N LEU A 96 0.78 5.82 17.72
CA LEU A 96 1.36 4.52 18.09
C LEU A 96 2.19 4.59 19.38
N LYS A 97 2.34 5.77 20.00
CA LYS A 97 3.14 6.01 21.20
C LYS A 97 4.62 5.61 21.05
N LEU A 98 5.15 5.73 19.83
CA LEU A 98 6.56 5.47 19.51
C LEU A 98 7.43 6.68 19.90
N SER A 99 7.51 6.96 21.20
CA SER A 99 8.32 8.06 21.71
C SER A 99 9.81 7.79 21.47
N VAL A 100 10.50 8.86 21.09
CA VAL A 100 11.96 8.96 20.98
C VAL A 100 12.56 9.77 22.13
N GLU A 101 11.75 10.14 23.12
CA GLU A 101 12.21 10.80 24.34
C GLU A 101 13.23 9.93 25.07
N GLY A 102 14.31 10.55 25.54
CA GLY A 102 15.43 9.84 26.18
C GLY A 102 16.39 9.14 25.20
N LEU A 103 16.12 9.13 23.89
CA LEU A 103 17.10 8.65 22.91
C LEU A 103 18.21 9.69 22.71
N THR A 104 19.46 9.26 22.87
CA THR A 104 20.65 10.13 22.75
C THR A 104 21.58 9.66 21.63
N HIS A 105 22.49 10.52 21.18
CA HIS A 105 23.62 10.17 20.31
C HIS A 105 23.26 9.43 19.01
N GLY A 106 22.14 9.81 18.38
CA GLY A 106 21.71 9.19 17.11
C GLY A 106 21.01 7.84 17.26
N ALA A 107 20.61 7.46 18.48
CA ALA A 107 19.79 6.28 18.71
C ALA A 107 18.44 6.37 17.98
N PHE A 108 17.93 5.20 17.57
CA PHE A 108 16.65 5.04 16.91
C PHE A 108 15.82 3.95 17.61
N ARG A 109 14.51 3.94 17.31
CA ARG A 109 13.58 2.91 17.77
C ARG A 109 12.97 2.22 16.56
N MET A 110 12.87 0.90 16.63
CA MET A 110 12.11 0.08 15.70
C MET A 110 11.07 -0.72 16.50
N ALA A 111 9.87 -0.81 15.99
CA ALA A 111 8.77 -1.58 16.56
C ALA A 111 7.86 -2.02 15.42
N SER A 112 7.05 -3.04 15.62
CA SER A 112 6.08 -3.49 14.62
C SER A 112 4.76 -3.88 15.27
N GLY A 113 3.71 -3.89 14.47
CA GLY A 113 2.40 -4.40 14.83
C GLY A 113 1.78 -5.15 13.65
N GLU A 114 0.46 -5.35 13.70
CA GLU A 114 -0.27 -6.19 12.73
C GLU A 114 -0.15 -5.74 11.27
N SER A 115 -0.04 -4.44 11.00
CA SER A 115 0.02 -3.89 9.64
C SER A 115 0.94 -2.67 9.54
N TRP A 116 1.92 -2.59 10.44
CA TRP A 116 2.87 -1.49 10.46
C TRP A 116 4.24 -1.90 11.01
N LEU A 117 5.25 -1.18 10.53
CA LEU A 117 6.64 -1.19 10.99
C LEU A 117 7.09 0.26 11.22
#